data_AF-A0A7W0UCE6-F1
#
_entry.id   AF-A0A7W0UCE6-F1
#
_cell.length_a   1.000
_cell.length_b   1.000
_cell.length_c   1.000
_cell.angle_alpha   90.00
_cell.angle_beta   90.00
_cell.angle_gamma   90.00
#
_symmetry.space_group_name_H-M   'P 1'
#
loop_
_entity.id
_entity.type
_entity.pdbx_description
1 polymer ?
#
loop_
_entity_poly.entity_id
_entity_poly.type
_entity_poly.pdbx_seq_one_letter_code
_entity_poly.pdbx_strand_id
1 'polypeptide(L)'
;LRHKLLSRYRAHGLLGIGGGGDIFGGLGPAKPDPERPEHPGRTALREELVADGELVPVEVEEVRERRFVLKEEVGLLEGPLEPPSSVAFLPPFDPLVWDRGLLGSLFEFDYVWELFFPPAKRRWGWYVLPMLFRDRLVGRIEPRVERAGGQVQVIGLWWEDGFAPRRTEGFVDAMRDALRAYLNFAGTTRLEWAPHLATEKRLFLTRP
;
A
#
# COMPACT_ATOMS: atom_id res chain seq x y z
N LEU A 1 20.46 3.01 14.89
CA LEU A 1 19.26 2.13 14.81
C LEU A 1 17.97 2.90 15.04
N ARG A 2 17.91 3.79 16.05
CA ARG A 2 16.77 4.70 16.31
C ARG A 2 16.23 5.42 15.06
N HIS A 3 17.06 6.11 14.29
CA HIS A 3 16.63 6.77 13.05
C HIS A 3 16.02 5.81 12.02
N LYS A 4 16.55 4.58 11.92
CA LYS A 4 16.05 3.58 10.98
C LYS A 4 14.68 3.06 11.43
N LEU A 5 14.50 2.88 12.74
CA LEU A 5 13.20 2.49 13.32
C LEU A 5 12.17 3.60 13.12
N LEU A 6 12.53 4.86 13.40
CA LEU A 6 11.68 6.02 13.17
C LEU A 6 11.27 6.14 11.69
N SER A 7 12.21 5.87 10.77
CA SER A 7 11.91 5.81 9.34
C SER A 7 10.90 4.72 8.96
N ARG A 8 10.79 3.61 9.71
CA ARG A 8 9.73 2.61 9.48
C ARG A 8 8.36 3.13 9.88
N TYR A 9 8.29 3.78 11.04
CA TYR A 9 7.05 4.43 11.49
C TYR A 9 6.59 5.50 10.51
N ARG A 10 7.52 6.33 10.00
CA ARG A 10 7.21 7.37 9.01
C ARG A 10 6.75 6.80 7.68
N ALA A 11 7.42 5.77 7.19
CA ALA A 11 7.11 5.20 5.89
C ALA A 11 5.75 4.49 5.86
N HIS A 12 5.34 3.89 6.99
CA HIS A 12 4.12 3.10 7.07
C HIS A 12 2.91 3.91 7.54
N GLY A 13 3.05 4.72 8.60
CA GLY A 13 1.93 5.39 9.28
C GLY A 13 1.03 4.37 10.02
N LEU A 14 0.79 4.54 11.32
CA LEU A 14 0.09 3.54 12.16
C LEU A 14 0.78 2.17 12.23
N LEU A 15 2.11 2.14 12.16
CA LEU A 15 2.87 0.90 12.31
C LEU A 15 2.71 0.34 13.73
N GLY A 16 2.57 -0.98 13.85
CA GLY A 16 2.44 -1.69 15.13
C GLY A 16 3.80 -2.04 15.77
N ILE A 17 3.75 -3.02 16.67
CA ILE A 17 4.95 -3.61 17.28
C ILE A 17 5.39 -4.91 16.57
N GLY A 18 4.42 -5.62 16.01
CA GLY A 18 4.57 -6.86 15.27
C GLY A 18 4.87 -6.61 13.80
N GLY A 19 5.46 -7.61 13.13
CA GLY A 19 5.83 -7.53 11.73
C GLY A 19 6.99 -8.44 11.36
N GLY A 20 6.97 -8.95 10.13
CA GLY A 20 8.01 -9.80 9.59
C GLY A 20 9.26 -9.05 9.12
N GLY A 21 10.13 -9.78 8.40
CA GLY A 21 11.34 -9.21 7.80
C GLY A 21 11.05 -8.10 6.79
N ASP A 22 9.87 -8.10 6.16
CA ASP A 22 9.48 -7.06 5.19
C ASP A 22 9.40 -5.68 5.85
N ILE A 23 8.91 -5.61 7.10
CA ILE A 23 8.75 -4.34 7.84
C ILE A 23 10.02 -3.97 8.60
N PHE A 24 10.60 -4.94 9.34
CA PHE A 24 11.69 -4.68 10.28
C PHE A 24 13.04 -5.26 9.84
N GLY A 25 13.16 -5.66 8.57
CA GLY A 25 14.40 -6.13 7.97
C GLY A 25 15.54 -5.14 8.19
N GLY A 26 16.69 -5.67 8.62
CA GLY A 26 17.91 -4.89 8.89
C GLY A 26 17.90 -4.07 10.19
N LEU A 27 16.86 -4.19 11.03
CA LEU A 27 16.78 -3.53 12.35
C LEU A 27 17.09 -4.44 13.54
N GLY A 28 17.44 -5.70 13.28
CA GLY A 28 17.73 -6.68 14.34
C GLY A 28 16.49 -7.20 15.08
N PRO A 29 16.71 -8.02 16.13
CA PRO A 29 15.65 -8.67 16.88
C PRO A 29 14.81 -7.67 17.70
N ALA A 30 13.61 -8.10 18.08
CA ALA A 30 12.74 -7.30 18.95
C ALA A 30 13.34 -7.18 20.37
N LYS A 31 13.88 -8.28 20.89
CA LYS A 31 14.58 -8.36 22.18
C LYS A 31 16.08 -8.07 22.01
N PRO A 32 16.80 -7.71 23.08
CA PRO A 32 18.26 -7.67 23.08
C PRO A 32 18.86 -9.00 22.62
N ASP A 33 19.99 -8.92 21.95
CA ASP A 33 20.73 -10.07 21.46
C ASP A 33 22.00 -10.24 22.31
N PRO A 34 22.15 -11.33 23.08
CA PRO A 34 23.36 -11.56 23.89
C PRO A 34 24.66 -11.59 23.08
N GLU A 35 24.57 -11.94 21.79
CA GLU A 35 25.73 -11.97 20.88
C GLU A 35 26.06 -10.57 20.32
N ARG A 36 25.16 -9.58 20.50
CA ARG A 36 25.33 -8.17 20.12
C ARG A 36 24.90 -7.26 21.28
N PRO A 37 25.69 -7.15 22.36
CA PRO A 37 25.32 -6.41 23.57
C PRO A 37 25.02 -4.93 23.33
N GLU A 38 25.58 -4.35 22.27
CA GLU A 38 25.34 -2.98 21.83
C GLU A 38 23.99 -2.77 21.14
N HIS A 39 23.27 -3.85 20.82
CA HIS A 39 21.97 -3.82 20.18
C HIS A 39 20.85 -3.94 21.22
N PRO A 40 20.24 -2.82 21.68
CA PRO A 40 19.24 -2.84 22.75
C PRO A 40 17.92 -3.56 22.37
N GLY A 41 17.73 -3.89 21.09
CA GLY A 41 16.52 -4.51 20.57
C GLY A 41 15.49 -3.46 20.14
N ARG A 42 14.63 -3.84 19.18
CA ARG A 42 13.63 -2.90 18.63
C ARG A 42 12.60 -2.44 19.67
N THR A 43 12.33 -3.24 20.71
CA THR A 43 11.39 -2.86 21.78
C THR A 43 11.93 -1.67 22.59
N ALA A 44 13.16 -1.76 23.10
CA ALA A 44 13.77 -0.68 23.88
C ALA A 44 13.91 0.61 23.06
N LEU A 45 14.37 0.50 21.80
CA LEU A 45 14.47 1.66 20.90
C LEU A 45 13.12 2.37 20.68
N ARG A 46 12.02 1.62 20.63
CA ARG A 46 10.68 2.21 20.51
C ARG A 46 10.23 2.86 21.81
N GLU A 47 10.49 2.24 22.95
CA GLU A 47 10.16 2.81 24.26
C GLU A 47 10.90 4.13 24.48
N GLU A 48 12.18 4.21 24.09
CA GLU A 48 12.95 5.46 24.04
C GLU A 48 12.27 6.51 23.15
N LEU A 49 11.92 6.15 21.92
CA LEU A 49 11.23 7.06 20.99
C LEU A 49 9.89 7.59 21.53
N VAL A 50 9.16 6.77 22.28
CA VAL A 50 7.91 7.17 22.95
C VAL A 50 8.20 8.07 24.14
N ALA A 51 9.19 7.74 24.96
CA ALA A 51 9.60 8.55 26.12
C ALA A 51 10.09 9.95 25.70
N ASP A 52 10.81 10.02 24.59
CA ASP A 52 11.27 11.28 23.98
C ASP A 52 10.13 12.05 23.28
N GLY A 53 8.95 11.44 23.15
CA GLY A 53 7.79 12.01 22.48
C GLY A 53 7.95 12.12 20.96
N GLU A 54 8.88 11.40 20.34
CA GLU A 54 8.98 11.33 18.87
C GLU A 54 7.92 10.40 18.26
N LEU A 55 7.56 9.34 18.99
CA LEU A 55 6.45 8.45 18.65
C LEU A 55 5.31 8.61 19.63
N VAL A 56 4.10 8.74 19.10
CA VAL A 56 2.86 8.84 19.87
C VAL A 56 2.09 7.53 19.72
N PRO A 57 1.82 6.80 20.82
CA PRO A 57 0.96 5.63 20.77
C PRO A 57 -0.48 6.05 20.50
N VAL A 58 -1.17 5.32 19.62
CA VAL A 58 -2.57 5.55 19.28
C VAL A 58 -3.34 4.24 19.30
N GLU A 59 -4.63 4.35 19.60
CA GLU A 59 -5.60 3.27 19.54
C GLU A 59 -6.43 3.43 18.28
N VAL A 60 -6.60 2.33 17.54
CA VAL A 60 -7.39 2.30 16.31
C VAL A 60 -8.53 1.33 16.57
N GLU A 61 -9.75 1.77 16.29
CA GLU A 61 -10.94 0.93 16.43
C GLU A 61 -10.77 -0.39 15.65
N GLU A 62 -11.22 -1.49 16.24
CA GLU A 62 -11.13 -2.87 15.70
C GLU A 62 -9.70 -3.42 15.50
N VAL A 63 -8.65 -2.62 15.71
CA VAL A 63 -7.25 -3.05 15.65
C VAL A 63 -6.75 -3.36 17.05
N ARG A 64 -6.53 -4.65 17.34
CA ARG A 64 -6.11 -5.13 18.67
C ARG A 64 -4.71 -4.66 19.08
N GLU A 65 -3.82 -4.45 18.12
CA GLU A 65 -2.44 -4.06 18.40
C GLU A 65 -2.30 -2.54 18.52
N ARG A 66 -1.58 -2.09 19.57
CA ARG A 66 -1.22 -0.67 19.72
C ARG A 66 -0.44 -0.19 18.49
N ARG A 67 -0.87 0.93 17.93
CA ARG A 67 -0.24 1.58 16.78
C ARG A 67 0.52 2.82 17.21
N PHE A 68 1.40 3.30 16.35
CA PHE A 68 2.21 4.50 16.62
C PHE A 68 2.24 5.40 15.40
N VAL A 69 2.24 6.70 15.66
CA VAL A 69 2.45 7.76 14.66
C VAL A 69 3.60 8.64 15.10
N LEU A 70 4.22 9.36 14.17
CA LEU A 70 5.17 10.41 14.57
C LEU A 70 4.42 11.57 15.22
N LYS A 71 5.05 12.21 16.20
CA LYS A 71 4.52 13.43 16.82
C LYS A 71 4.13 14.51 15.80
N GLU A 72 4.98 14.70 14.78
CA GLU A 72 4.74 15.67 13.71
C GLU A 72 3.52 15.32 12.83
N GLU A 73 3.08 14.07 12.84
CA GLU A 73 2.03 13.52 11.98
C GLU A 73 0.71 13.28 12.73
N VAL A 74 0.66 13.53 14.05
CA VAL A 74 -0.58 13.36 14.84
C VAL A 74 -1.74 14.17 14.26
N GLY A 75 -1.48 15.39 13.77
CA GLY A 75 -2.50 16.23 13.14
C GLY A 75 -3.10 15.64 11.86
N LEU A 76 -2.46 14.65 11.22
CA LEU A 76 -3.05 13.93 10.08
C LEU A 76 -4.25 13.08 10.49
N LEU A 77 -4.32 12.69 11.78
CA LEU A 77 -5.46 11.93 12.33
C LEU A 77 -6.73 12.79 12.45
N GLU A 78 -6.59 14.12 12.42
CA GLU A 78 -7.70 15.08 12.38
C GLU A 78 -8.12 15.43 10.94
N GLY A 79 -7.62 14.67 9.96
CA GLY A 79 -7.95 14.83 8.55
C GLY A 79 -9.46 14.69 8.26
N PRO A 80 -9.88 15.09 7.05
CA PRO A 80 -11.29 15.01 6.67
C PRO A 80 -11.75 13.55 6.66
N LEU A 81 -12.97 13.31 7.16
CA LEU A 81 -13.61 11.99 7.16
C LEU A 81 -13.78 11.42 5.74
N GLU A 82 -13.88 12.29 4.74
CA GLU A 82 -13.88 11.89 3.34
C GLU A 82 -12.67 12.51 2.62
N PRO A 83 -11.62 11.72 2.36
CA PRO A 83 -10.49 12.17 1.53
C PRO A 83 -10.96 12.54 0.11
N PRO A 84 -10.22 13.42 -0.59
CA PRO A 84 -10.53 13.76 -1.97
C PRO A 84 -10.53 12.51 -2.86
N SER A 85 -11.35 12.54 -3.91
CA SER A 85 -11.39 11.46 -4.91
C SER A 85 -10.05 11.34 -5.63
N SER A 86 -9.19 10.44 -5.14
CA SER A 86 -7.90 10.09 -5.75
C SER A 86 -7.72 8.58 -5.75
N VAL A 87 -7.12 8.04 -6.82
CA VAL A 87 -6.71 6.64 -6.89
C VAL A 87 -5.19 6.55 -6.82
N ALA A 88 -4.68 5.66 -5.97
CA ALA A 88 -3.27 5.28 -5.91
C ALA A 88 -3.10 3.79 -6.22
N PHE A 89 -2.09 3.45 -7.02
CA PHE A 89 -1.68 2.07 -7.25
C PHE A 89 -0.51 1.75 -6.32
N LEU A 90 -0.74 0.85 -5.36
CA LEU A 90 0.27 0.53 -4.35
C LEU A 90 1.23 -0.54 -4.90
N PRO A 91 2.54 -0.27 -5.02
CA PRO A 91 3.50 -1.30 -5.41
C PRO A 91 3.61 -2.40 -4.33
N PRO A 92 4.06 -3.62 -4.67
CA PRO A 92 4.34 -4.66 -3.68
C PRO A 92 5.40 -4.27 -2.64
N PHE A 93 6.14 -3.19 -2.90
CA PHE A 93 7.15 -2.62 -2.00
C PHE A 93 6.65 -1.41 -1.21
N ASP A 94 5.35 -1.09 -1.31
CA ASP A 94 4.75 -0.06 -0.50
C ASP A 94 4.72 -0.51 0.97
N PRO A 95 5.18 0.32 1.94
CA PRO A 95 5.17 -0.03 3.35
C PRO A 95 3.78 -0.42 3.88
N LEU A 96 2.71 0.21 3.39
CA LEU A 96 1.33 -0.12 3.78
C LEU A 96 0.99 -1.56 3.42
N VAL A 97 1.52 -2.04 2.28
CA VAL A 97 1.24 -3.37 1.74
C VAL A 97 1.99 -4.48 2.49
N TRP A 98 3.07 -4.13 3.22
CA TRP A 98 3.84 -5.10 4.01
C TRP A 98 3.15 -5.51 5.31
N ASP A 99 2.34 -4.65 5.92
CA ASP A 99 1.54 -5.00 7.11
C ASP A 99 0.20 -5.62 6.70
N ARG A 100 0.27 -6.88 6.27
CA ARG A 100 -0.91 -7.68 5.92
C ARG A 100 -1.92 -7.82 7.06
N GLY A 101 -1.46 -7.72 8.31
CA GLY A 101 -2.35 -7.71 9.47
C GLY A 101 -3.19 -6.44 9.54
N LEU A 102 -2.59 -5.29 9.27
CA LEU A 102 -3.31 -4.02 9.13
C LEU A 102 -4.23 -4.03 7.91
N LEU A 103 -3.76 -4.49 6.74
CA LEU A 103 -4.61 -4.59 5.55
C LEU A 103 -5.87 -5.42 5.81
N GLY A 104 -5.74 -6.57 6.46
CA GLY A 104 -6.87 -7.44 6.77
C GLY A 104 -7.81 -6.85 7.84
N SER A 105 -7.29 -6.13 8.83
CA SER A 105 -8.12 -5.59 9.93
C SER A 105 -8.78 -4.25 9.61
N LEU A 106 -8.08 -3.35 8.91
CA LEU A 106 -8.56 -2.00 8.64
C LEU A 106 -9.21 -1.84 7.27
N PHE A 107 -8.74 -2.62 6.28
CA PHE A 107 -9.20 -2.50 4.88
C PHE A 107 -9.95 -3.74 4.39
N GLU A 108 -10.09 -4.77 5.23
CA GLU A 108 -10.68 -6.06 4.87
C GLU A 108 -10.04 -6.67 3.60
N PHE A 109 -8.74 -6.41 3.40
CA PHE A 109 -8.06 -6.69 2.13
C PHE A 109 -6.95 -7.74 2.30
N ASP A 110 -7.10 -8.87 1.61
CA ASP A 110 -6.05 -9.87 1.49
C ASP A 110 -5.13 -9.58 0.30
N TYR A 111 -3.83 -9.51 0.58
CA TYR A 111 -2.80 -9.26 -0.42
C TYR A 111 -1.61 -10.19 -0.23
N VAL A 112 -1.23 -10.84 -1.33
CA VAL A 112 0.01 -11.61 -1.43
C VAL A 112 0.66 -11.26 -2.75
N TRP A 113 1.99 -11.04 -2.72
CA TRP A 113 2.75 -10.85 -3.95
C TRP A 113 3.04 -12.19 -4.61
N GLU A 114 2.18 -12.55 -5.58
CA GLU A 114 2.15 -13.87 -6.22
C GLU A 114 3.23 -14.09 -7.30
N LEU A 115 4.18 -13.17 -7.44
CA LEU A 115 5.32 -13.26 -8.36
C LEU A 115 6.08 -14.59 -8.19
N PHE A 116 6.25 -15.01 -6.94
CA PHE A 116 6.98 -16.23 -6.57
C PHE A 116 6.17 -17.51 -6.77
N PHE A 117 4.87 -17.41 -7.03
CA PHE A 117 4.04 -18.57 -7.29
C PHE A 117 4.18 -18.99 -8.76
N PRO A 118 4.17 -20.30 -9.05
CA PRO A 118 4.00 -20.79 -10.42
C PRO A 118 2.72 -20.19 -11.03
N PRO A 119 2.69 -19.88 -12.34
CA PRO A 119 1.54 -19.24 -12.97
C PRO A 119 0.18 -19.90 -12.67
N ALA A 120 0.13 -21.24 -12.64
CA ALA A 120 -1.10 -22.00 -12.35
C ALA A 120 -1.61 -21.90 -10.91
N LYS A 121 -0.80 -21.37 -9.97
CA LYS A 121 -1.18 -21.18 -8.56
C LYS A 121 -1.51 -19.73 -8.21
N ARG A 122 -1.43 -18.82 -9.18
CA ARG A 122 -1.75 -17.41 -8.98
C ARG A 122 -3.26 -17.23 -8.95
N ARG A 123 -3.77 -16.51 -7.97
CA ARG A 123 -5.18 -16.10 -7.88
C ARG A 123 -5.41 -14.84 -8.72
N TRP A 124 -4.47 -13.91 -8.70
CA TRP A 124 -4.63 -12.61 -9.35
C TRP A 124 -3.67 -12.45 -10.53
N GLY A 125 -2.36 -12.56 -10.33
CA GLY A 125 -1.41 -12.24 -11.38
C GLY A 125 0.03 -12.18 -10.90
N TRP A 126 0.94 -11.77 -11.79
CA TRP A 126 2.37 -11.73 -11.52
C TRP A 126 2.80 -10.45 -10.79
N TYR A 127 2.33 -9.28 -11.25
CA TYR A 127 2.68 -7.98 -10.67
C TYR A 127 1.42 -7.13 -10.45
N VAL A 128 0.65 -7.52 -9.44
CA VAL A 128 -0.66 -6.93 -9.12
C VAL A 128 -0.52 -5.83 -8.09
N LEU A 129 -1.11 -4.67 -8.39
CA LEU A 129 -1.12 -3.48 -7.55
C LEU A 129 -2.50 -3.31 -6.92
N PRO A 130 -2.61 -3.22 -5.58
CA PRO A 130 -3.84 -2.76 -4.93
C PRO A 130 -4.19 -1.34 -5.37
N MET A 131 -5.49 -1.08 -5.53
CA MET A 131 -6.04 0.23 -5.88
C MET A 131 -6.67 0.85 -4.63
N LEU A 132 -6.01 1.86 -4.07
CA LEU A 132 -6.55 2.68 -2.99
C LEU A 132 -7.36 3.82 -3.61
N PHE A 133 -8.65 3.91 -3.32
CA PHE A 133 -9.50 5.05 -3.67
C PHE A 133 -9.98 5.72 -2.40
N ARG A 134 -9.66 7.00 -2.22
CA ARG A 134 -9.84 7.72 -0.95
C ARG A 134 -9.16 6.95 0.19
N ASP A 135 -9.96 6.36 1.06
CA ASP A 135 -9.60 5.60 2.26
C ASP A 135 -9.85 4.09 2.13
N ARG A 136 -10.23 3.59 0.93
CA ARG A 136 -10.61 2.17 0.73
C ARG A 136 -9.79 1.49 -0.35
N LEU A 137 -9.40 0.23 -0.10
CA LEU A 137 -8.86 -0.63 -1.14
C LEU A 137 -10.01 -1.22 -1.96
N VAL A 138 -10.18 -0.71 -3.18
CA VAL A 138 -11.38 -0.95 -4.00
C VAL A 138 -11.18 -1.96 -5.11
N GLY A 139 -9.93 -2.39 -5.34
CA GLY A 139 -9.63 -3.39 -6.35
C GLY A 139 -8.15 -3.64 -6.54
N ARG A 140 -7.85 -4.32 -7.64
CA ARG A 140 -6.51 -4.74 -8.05
C ARG A 140 -6.32 -4.46 -9.54
N ILE A 141 -5.14 -4.00 -9.93
CA ILE A 141 -4.75 -3.82 -11.34
C ILE A 141 -3.42 -4.52 -11.61
N GLU A 142 -3.33 -5.18 -12.77
CA GLU A 142 -2.07 -5.76 -13.25
C GLU A 142 -1.61 -5.02 -14.52
N PRO A 143 -0.80 -3.97 -14.37
CA PRO A 143 -0.19 -3.29 -15.50
C PRO A 143 1.14 -3.95 -15.90
N ARG A 144 1.40 -4.03 -17.20
CA ARG A 144 2.66 -4.47 -17.77
C ARG A 144 3.24 -3.37 -18.64
N VAL A 145 4.41 -2.84 -18.24
CA VAL A 145 5.16 -1.87 -19.06
C VAL A 145 5.89 -2.62 -20.16
N GLU A 146 5.51 -2.37 -21.41
CA GLU A 146 6.18 -2.90 -22.59
C GLU A 146 7.06 -1.81 -23.21
N ARG A 147 8.34 -1.80 -22.82
CA ARG A 147 9.30 -0.77 -23.26
C ARG A 147 9.53 -0.76 -24.76
N ALA A 148 9.57 -1.93 -25.40
CA ALA A 148 9.80 -2.03 -26.85
C ALA A 148 8.64 -1.44 -27.68
N GLY A 149 7.41 -1.67 -27.26
CA GLY A 149 6.20 -1.11 -27.89
C GLY A 149 5.83 0.29 -27.40
N GLY A 150 6.58 0.84 -26.44
CA GLY A 150 6.30 2.13 -25.82
C GLY A 150 4.88 2.20 -25.26
N GLN A 151 4.43 1.18 -24.53
CA GLN A 151 3.05 1.12 -24.03
C GLN A 151 2.96 0.48 -22.64
N VAL A 152 1.86 0.77 -21.93
CA VAL A 152 1.43 0.01 -20.76
C VAL A 152 0.22 -0.84 -21.17
N GLN A 153 0.28 -2.14 -20.90
CA GLN A 153 -0.85 -3.04 -21.09
C GLN A 153 -1.48 -3.37 -19.73
N VAL A 154 -2.76 -3.08 -19.55
CA VAL A 154 -3.54 -3.63 -18.43
C VAL A 154 -3.94 -5.05 -18.79
N ILE A 155 -3.32 -6.03 -18.14
CA ILE A 155 -3.57 -7.46 -18.40
C ILE A 155 -4.61 -8.06 -17.48
N GLY A 156 -4.85 -7.44 -16.32
CA GLY A 156 -5.88 -7.84 -15.37
C GLY A 156 -6.40 -6.67 -14.56
N LEU A 157 -7.68 -6.73 -14.20
CA LEU A 157 -8.35 -5.76 -13.35
C LEU A 157 -9.46 -6.47 -12.56
N TRP A 158 -9.49 -6.26 -11.25
CA TRP A 158 -10.47 -6.86 -10.34
C TRP A 158 -10.99 -5.80 -9.37
N TRP A 159 -12.26 -5.90 -9.01
CA TRP A 159 -12.91 -5.03 -8.02
C TRP A 159 -13.16 -5.82 -6.74
N GLU A 160 -13.04 -5.18 -5.59
CA GLU A 160 -13.46 -5.81 -4.33
C GLU A 160 -14.98 -5.93 -4.26
N ASP A 161 -15.44 -6.87 -3.43
CA ASP A 161 -16.87 -7.11 -3.23
C ASP A 161 -17.59 -5.83 -2.79
N GLY A 162 -18.73 -5.57 -3.40
CA GLY A 162 -19.53 -4.36 -3.14
C GLY A 162 -19.03 -3.08 -3.80
N PHE A 163 -17.89 -3.10 -4.51
CA PHE A 163 -17.41 -1.93 -5.23
C PHE A 163 -17.94 -1.87 -6.68
N ALA A 164 -18.52 -0.72 -7.07
CA ALA A 164 -19.08 -0.51 -8.40
C ALA A 164 -18.56 0.80 -9.02
N PRO A 165 -17.52 0.76 -9.88
CA PRO A 165 -16.84 1.95 -10.42
C PRO A 165 -17.74 3.06 -10.97
N ARG A 166 -18.82 2.68 -11.66
CA ARG A 166 -19.75 3.64 -12.30
C ARG A 166 -20.72 4.30 -11.31
N ARG A 167 -20.93 3.69 -10.15
CA ARG A 167 -21.85 4.17 -9.11
C ARG A 167 -21.12 4.94 -8.01
N THR A 168 -19.80 4.82 -7.96
CA THR A 168 -18.95 5.53 -7.01
C THR A 168 -18.59 6.91 -7.57
N GLU A 169 -19.04 7.96 -6.89
CA GLU A 169 -18.79 9.35 -7.29
C GLU A 169 -17.28 9.67 -7.36
N GLY A 170 -16.87 10.35 -8.43
CA GLY A 170 -15.49 10.78 -8.65
C GLY A 170 -14.48 9.68 -8.95
N PHE A 171 -14.84 8.40 -8.81
CA PHE A 171 -13.91 7.29 -9.02
C PHE A 171 -13.38 7.22 -10.45
N VAL A 172 -14.26 7.36 -11.45
CA VAL A 172 -13.88 7.22 -12.86
C VAL A 172 -12.83 8.24 -13.27
N ASP A 173 -12.98 9.49 -12.83
CA ASP A 173 -12.02 10.55 -13.16
C ASP A 173 -10.72 10.38 -12.36
N ALA A 174 -10.81 10.04 -11.08
CA ALA A 174 -9.64 9.71 -10.26
C ALA A 174 -8.82 8.53 -10.82
N MET A 175 -9.50 7.49 -11.33
CA MET A 175 -8.86 6.35 -11.99
C MET A 175 -8.19 6.76 -13.30
N ARG A 176 -8.79 7.65 -14.09
CA ARG A 176 -8.16 8.20 -15.30
C ARG A 176 -6.92 9.04 -14.97
N ASP A 177 -6.94 9.79 -13.88
CA ASP A 177 -5.78 10.54 -13.38
C ASP A 177 -4.66 9.59 -12.95
N ALA A 178 -4.98 8.55 -12.17
CA ALA A 178 -4.02 7.53 -11.74
C ALA A 178 -3.39 6.78 -12.92
N LEU A 179 -4.19 6.39 -13.92
CA LEU A 179 -3.69 5.79 -15.15
C LEU A 179 -2.74 6.73 -15.90
N ARG A 180 -3.08 8.02 -16.02
CA ARG A 180 -2.20 9.03 -16.63
C ARG A 180 -0.89 9.20 -15.86
N ALA A 181 -0.95 9.24 -14.53
CA ALA A 181 0.24 9.31 -13.68
C ALA A 181 1.14 8.07 -13.87
N TYR A 182 0.54 6.87 -13.94
CA TYR A 182 1.27 5.63 -14.18
C TYR A 182 1.91 5.56 -15.57
N LEU A 183 1.19 6.04 -16.60
CA LEU A 183 1.71 6.18 -17.96
C LEU A 183 2.92 7.14 -18.01
N ASN A 184 2.81 8.29 -17.35
CA ASN A 184 3.92 9.24 -17.22
C ASN A 184 5.13 8.62 -16.52
N PHE A 185 4.92 7.89 -15.42
CA PHE A 185 5.97 7.13 -14.75
C PHE A 185 6.63 6.08 -15.66
N ALA A 186 5.83 5.41 -16.49
CA ALA A 186 6.30 4.43 -17.46
C ALA A 186 6.96 5.06 -18.71
N GLY A 187 6.93 6.38 -18.85
CA GLY A 187 7.51 7.10 -19.98
C GLY A 187 6.73 6.92 -21.30
N THR A 188 5.41 6.74 -21.23
CA THR A 188 4.55 6.57 -22.40
C THR A 188 3.18 7.25 -22.20
N THR A 189 2.44 7.45 -23.28
CA THR A 189 1.03 7.88 -23.27
C THR A 189 0.08 6.78 -23.75
N ARG A 190 0.62 5.63 -24.17
CA ARG A 190 -0.15 4.55 -24.78
C ARG A 190 -0.58 3.53 -23.75
N LEU A 191 -1.90 3.40 -23.56
CA LEU A 191 -2.54 2.42 -22.70
C LEU A 191 -3.32 1.41 -23.53
N GLU A 192 -2.95 0.15 -23.43
CA GLU A 192 -3.68 -0.97 -24.01
C GLU A 192 -4.36 -1.80 -22.92
N TRP A 193 -5.44 -2.47 -23.30
CA TRP A 193 -6.22 -3.31 -22.41
C TRP A 193 -6.32 -4.71 -22.99
N ALA A 194 -6.23 -5.74 -22.15
CA ALA A 194 -6.53 -7.09 -22.58
C ALA A 194 -7.96 -7.19 -23.15
N PRO A 195 -8.21 -8.07 -24.14
CA PRO A 195 -9.52 -8.14 -24.81
C PRO A 195 -10.72 -8.35 -23.88
N HIS A 196 -10.53 -9.08 -22.78
CA HIS A 196 -11.58 -9.35 -21.79
C HIS A 196 -11.95 -8.12 -20.95
N LEU A 197 -11.14 -7.05 -20.96
CA LEU A 197 -11.36 -5.79 -20.23
C LEU A 197 -12.00 -4.70 -21.11
N ALA A 198 -12.80 -5.09 -22.11
CA ALA A 198 -13.40 -4.14 -23.05
C ALA A 198 -14.36 -3.13 -22.38
N THR A 199 -14.99 -3.51 -21.27
CA THR A 199 -15.91 -2.64 -20.53
C THR A 199 -15.14 -1.58 -19.73
N GLU A 200 -14.08 -1.98 -19.06
CA GLU A 200 -13.15 -1.15 -18.30
C GLU A 200 -12.44 -0.19 -19.25
N LYS A 201 -11.97 -0.69 -20.41
CA LYS A 201 -11.41 0.14 -21.48
C LYS A 201 -12.34 1.29 -21.84
N ARG A 202 -13.62 1.01 -22.11
CA ARG A 202 -14.62 2.04 -22.43
C ARG A 202 -14.85 3.03 -21.29
N LEU A 203 -14.81 2.55 -20.05
CA LEU A 203 -15.05 3.38 -18.87
C LEU A 203 -13.88 4.35 -18.61
N PHE A 204 -12.66 3.84 -18.67
CA PHE A 204 -11.44 4.57 -18.34
C PHE A 204 -10.67 5.04 -19.58
N LEU A 205 -11.34 5.21 -20.73
CA LEU A 205 -10.72 5.84 -21.89
C LEU A 205 -10.09 7.16 -21.45
N THR A 206 -8.76 7.21 -21.47
CA THR A 206 -8.02 8.46 -21.34
C THR A 206 -8.20 9.17 -22.67
N ARG A 207 -9.10 10.16 -22.72
CA ARG A 207 -9.16 11.05 -23.88
C ARG A 207 -7.81 11.80 -23.94
N PRO A 208 -7.24 11.97 -25.14
CA PRO A 208 -6.04 12.78 -25.32
C PRO A 208 -6.28 14.22 -24.88
#